data_AF-A0A0Q9QLH3-F1
#
_entry.id   AF-A0A0Q9QLH3-F1
#
_cell.length_a   1.000
_cell.length_b   1.000
_cell.length_c   1.000
_cell.angle_alpha   90.00
_cell.angle_beta   90.00
_cell.angle_gamma   90.00
#
_symmetry.space_group_name_H-M   'P 1'
#
loop_
_entity.id
_entity.type
_entity.pdbx_description
1 polymer ?
#
loop_
_entity_poly.entity_id
_entity_poly.type
_entity_poly.pdbx_seq_one_letter_code
_entity_poly.pdbx_strand_id
1 'polypeptide(L)'
;MSEHSPPAAAGTGGQLRTLAVRITEDLRAQLDIIAQLTGRSATEEIRLALEHWIDRTKSDPEVLKKAEAVRADIEREAQTRRNAIAAIFSGDGAKEGSASHPRRWNSPVIRTGEQRLRKR
;
A
#
# COMPACT_ATOMS: atom_id res chain seq x y z
N MET A 1 -36.25 40.00 -2.24
CA MET A 1 -35.87 39.50 -3.58
C MET A 1 -34.79 38.46 -3.38
N SER A 2 -35.05 37.24 -3.84
CA SER A 2 -34.37 36.02 -3.43
C SER A 2 -32.89 36.00 -3.78
N GLU A 3 -32.07 35.58 -2.82
CA GLU A 3 -30.67 35.23 -3.01
C GLU A 3 -30.60 33.94 -3.84
N HIS A 4 -29.87 33.98 -4.96
CA HIS A 4 -29.64 32.81 -5.80
C HIS A 4 -28.33 32.15 -5.37
N SER A 5 -28.41 31.11 -4.53
CA SER A 5 -27.29 30.19 -4.32
C SER A 5 -26.99 29.45 -5.63
N PRO A 6 -25.74 29.35 -6.08
CA PRO A 6 -25.41 28.48 -7.19
C PRO A 6 -25.58 27.00 -6.75
N PRO A 7 -26.14 26.13 -7.60
CA PRO A 7 -26.27 24.72 -7.27
C PRO A 7 -24.86 24.12 -7.18
N ALA A 8 -24.58 23.44 -6.06
CA ALA A 8 -23.45 22.55 -5.95
C ALA A 8 -23.61 21.45 -7.01
N ALA A 9 -22.98 21.64 -8.17
CA ALA A 9 -22.93 20.64 -9.22
C ALA A 9 -22.09 19.46 -8.72
N ALA A 10 -22.75 18.50 -8.10
CA ALA A 10 -22.25 17.15 -7.92
C ALA A 10 -22.09 16.50 -9.31
N GLY A 11 -20.98 16.81 -9.97
CA GLY A 11 -20.61 16.21 -11.25
C GLY A 11 -20.01 14.83 -11.02
N THR A 12 -20.84 13.78 -11.05
CA THR A 12 -20.41 12.39 -11.25
C THR A 12 -19.98 12.13 -12.71
N GLY A 13 -19.94 13.15 -13.56
CA GLY A 13 -19.23 13.11 -14.83
C GLY A 13 -17.73 13.17 -14.56
N GLY A 14 -17.07 12.01 -14.45
CA GLY A 14 -15.62 11.91 -14.27
C GLY A 14 -14.90 12.86 -15.21
N GLN A 15 -14.02 13.70 -14.65
CA GLN A 15 -13.27 14.70 -15.39
C GLN A 15 -12.60 14.04 -16.61
N LEU A 16 -13.02 14.44 -17.82
CA LEU A 16 -12.40 13.97 -19.06
C LEU A 16 -10.93 14.39 -19.06
N ARG A 17 -10.03 13.42 -19.23
CA ARG A 17 -8.59 13.63 -19.28
C ARG A 17 -8.09 13.22 -20.66
N THR A 18 -7.37 14.13 -21.32
CA THR A 18 -6.73 13.86 -22.60
C THR A 18 -5.59 12.87 -22.41
N LEU A 19 -5.54 11.85 -23.27
CA LEU A 19 -4.45 10.87 -23.34
C LEU A 19 -3.73 11.04 -24.68
N ALA A 20 -2.40 11.22 -24.63
CA ALA A 20 -1.54 11.19 -25.81
C ALA A 20 -0.81 9.84 -25.86
N VAL A 21 -1.02 9.06 -26.93
CA VAL A 21 -0.39 7.75 -27.13
C VAL A 21 0.35 7.75 -28.46
N ARG A 22 1.58 7.25 -28.47
CA ARG A 22 2.33 6.98 -29.69
C ARG A 22 1.97 5.59 -30.20
N ILE A 23 1.53 5.50 -31.44
CA ILE A 23 1.23 4.24 -32.13
C ILE A 23 2.03 4.16 -33.43
N THR A 24 2.20 2.95 -33.93
CA THR A 24 2.80 2.72 -35.25
C THR A 24 1.85 3.17 -36.35
N GLU A 25 2.40 3.48 -37.52
CA GLU A 25 1.61 3.85 -38.71
C GLU A 25 0.63 2.74 -39.09
N ASP A 26 1.08 1.49 -39.02
CA ASP A 26 0.25 0.33 -39.36
C ASP A 26 -0.98 0.21 -38.43
N LEU A 27 -0.79 0.40 -37.13
CA LEU A 27 -1.88 0.39 -36.16
C LEU A 27 -2.83 1.58 -36.38
N ARG A 28 -2.30 2.74 -36.77
CA ARG A 28 -3.12 3.90 -37.12
C ARG A 28 -4.00 3.62 -38.34
N ALA A 29 -3.42 3.04 -39.40
CA ALA A 29 -4.15 2.67 -40.61
C ALA A 29 -5.26 1.65 -40.33
N GLN A 30 -4.98 0.63 -39.53
CA GLN A 30 -5.98 -0.36 -39.11
C GLN A 30 -7.14 0.29 -38.36
N LEU A 31 -6.85 1.21 -37.45
CA LEU A 31 -7.86 1.96 -36.70
C LEU A 31 -8.74 2.82 -37.61
N ASP A 32 -8.14 3.52 -38.58
CA ASP A 32 -8.89 4.35 -39.54
C ASP A 32 -9.83 3.51 -40.42
N ILE A 33 -9.42 2.29 -40.80
CA ILE A 33 -10.30 1.35 -41.52
C ILE A 33 -11.46 0.89 -40.62
N ILE A 34 -11.18 0.50 -39.37
CA ILE A 34 -12.22 0.07 -38.43
C ILE A 34 -13.23 1.20 -38.19
N ALA A 35 -12.76 2.42 -37.96
CA ALA A 35 -13.59 3.60 -37.78
C ALA A 35 -14.54 3.83 -38.97
N GLN A 36 -14.03 3.67 -40.20
CA GLN A 36 -14.85 3.76 -41.41
C GLN A 36 -15.93 2.66 -41.47
N LEU A 37 -15.58 1.41 -41.11
CA LEU A 37 -16.51 0.28 -41.13
C LEU A 37 -17.60 0.40 -40.07
N THR A 38 -17.28 0.94 -38.89
CA THR A 38 -18.23 1.10 -37.78
C THR A 38 -19.02 2.41 -37.86
N GLY A 39 -18.66 3.32 -38.76
CA GLY A 39 -19.25 4.67 -38.84
C GLY A 39 -18.92 5.54 -37.64
N ARG A 40 -17.80 5.28 -36.95
CA ARG A 40 -17.34 6.04 -35.77
C ARG A 40 -16.05 6.79 -36.07
N SER A 41 -15.63 7.63 -35.14
CA SER A 41 -14.30 8.25 -35.21
C SER A 41 -13.24 7.31 -34.64
N ALA A 42 -12.01 7.44 -35.14
CA ALA A 42 -10.85 6.73 -34.58
C ALA A 42 -10.69 6.98 -33.07
N THR A 43 -11.03 8.18 -32.57
CA THR A 43 -11.00 8.51 -31.15
C THR A 43 -12.00 7.70 -30.32
N GLU A 44 -13.21 7.52 -30.82
CA GLU A 44 -14.24 6.72 -30.13
C GLU A 44 -13.88 5.24 -30.15
N GLU A 45 -13.35 4.73 -31.26
CA GLU A 45 -12.86 3.34 -31.33
C GLU A 45 -11.70 3.09 -30.36
N ILE A 46 -10.76 4.04 -30.20
CA ILE A 46 -9.70 3.94 -29.18
C ILE A 46 -10.31 3.87 -27.78
N ARG A 47 -11.30 4.71 -27.47
CA ARG A 47 -11.96 4.71 -26.16
C ARG A 47 -12.59 3.35 -25.89
N LEU A 48 -13.40 2.84 -26.82
CA LEU A 48 -14.07 1.54 -26.68
C LEU A 48 -13.07 0.38 -26.56
N ALA A 49 -11.98 0.41 -27.33
CA ALA A 49 -10.92 -0.59 -27.25
C ALA A 49 -10.27 -0.62 -25.85
N LEU A 50 -10.03 0.56 -25.25
CA LEU A 50 -9.50 0.66 -23.89
C LEU A 50 -10.50 0.17 -22.83
N GLU A 51 -11.77 0.53 -22.95
CA GLU A 51 -12.83 0.07 -22.04
C GLU A 51 -12.95 -1.46 -22.07
N HIS A 52 -13.01 -2.03 -23.27
CA HIS A 52 -13.07 -3.48 -23.47
C HIS A 52 -11.79 -4.18 -22.99
N TRP A 53 -10.62 -3.60 -23.24
CA TRP A 53 -9.36 -4.15 -22.73
C TRP A 53 -9.33 -4.18 -21.20
N ILE A 54 -9.79 -3.12 -20.53
CA ILE A 54 -9.86 -3.06 -19.06
C ILE A 54 -10.83 -4.11 -18.55
N ASP A 55 -12.01 -4.25 -19.15
CA ASP A 55 -13.02 -5.22 -18.75
C ASP A 55 -12.51 -6.67 -18.86
N ARG A 56 -11.90 -7.01 -20.00
CA ARG A 56 -11.22 -8.30 -20.20
C ARG A 56 -10.13 -8.52 -19.16
N THR A 57 -9.31 -7.52 -18.90
CA THR A 57 -8.18 -7.59 -17.96
C THR A 57 -8.65 -7.81 -16.52
N LYS A 58 -9.78 -7.22 -16.12
CA LYS A 58 -10.38 -7.43 -14.78
C LYS A 58 -10.90 -8.84 -14.58
N SER A 59 -11.27 -9.52 -15.66
CA SER A 59 -11.76 -10.89 -15.64
C SER A 59 -10.63 -11.93 -15.72
N ASP A 60 -9.38 -11.49 -15.90
CA ASP A 60 -8.23 -12.38 -16.00
C ASP A 60 -7.78 -12.89 -14.61
N PRO A 61 -7.70 -14.21 -14.39
CA PRO A 61 -7.40 -14.78 -13.07
C PRO A 61 -5.98 -14.46 -12.60
N GLU A 62 -5.01 -14.33 -13.52
CA GLU A 62 -3.63 -13.98 -13.16
C GLU A 62 -3.54 -12.52 -12.71
N VAL A 63 -4.30 -11.62 -13.35
CA VAL A 63 -4.42 -10.22 -12.93
C VAL A 63 -5.11 -10.12 -11.58
N LEU A 64 -6.17 -10.89 -11.34
CA LEU A 64 -6.87 -10.91 -10.04
C LEU A 64 -5.93 -11.37 -8.92
N LYS A 65 -5.15 -12.42 -9.13
CA LYS A 65 -4.15 -12.90 -8.17
C LYS A 65 -3.09 -11.84 -7.85
N LYS A 66 -2.61 -11.12 -8.87
CA LYS A 66 -1.69 -9.99 -8.68
C LYS A 66 -2.35 -8.83 -7.92
N ALA A 67 -3.62 -8.53 -8.22
CA ALA A 67 -4.37 -7.49 -7.54
C ALA A 67 -4.58 -7.82 -6.05
N GLU A 68 -4.86 -9.08 -5.71
CA GLU A 68 -4.94 -9.55 -4.32
C GLU A 68 -3.61 -9.38 -3.57
N ALA A 69 -2.49 -9.74 -4.22
CA ALA A 69 -1.16 -9.55 -3.63
C ALA A 69 -0.88 -8.06 -3.36
N VAL A 70 -1.15 -7.19 -4.34
CA VAL A 70 -1.02 -5.72 -4.17
C VAL A 70 -1.91 -5.21 -3.05
N ARG A 71 -3.14 -5.71 -2.93
CA ARG A 71 -4.06 -5.35 -1.84
C ARG A 71 -3.51 -5.77 -0.47
N ALA A 72 -2.96 -6.97 -0.36
CA ALA A 72 -2.37 -7.46 0.88
C ALA A 72 -1.15 -6.62 1.31
N ASP A 73 -0.30 -6.22 0.35
CA ASP A 73 0.84 -5.35 0.61
C ASP A 73 0.41 -3.95 1.09
N ILE A 74 -0.59 -3.35 0.43
CA ILE A 74 -1.16 -2.07 0.85
C ILE A 74 -1.71 -2.15 2.28
N GLU A 75 -2.45 -3.22 2.62
CA GLU A 75 -3.02 -3.36 3.96
C GLU A 75 -1.92 -3.55 5.02
N ARG A 76 -0.87 -4.31 4.71
CA ARG A 76 0.28 -4.46 5.62
C ARG A 76 0.94 -3.10 5.88
N GLU A 77 1.21 -2.33 4.83
CA GLU A 77 1.80 -1.01 4.96
C GLU A 77 0.88 -0.04 5.71
N ALA A 78 -0.42 -0.04 5.40
CA ALA A 78 -1.41 0.77 6.07
C ALA A 78 -1.47 0.42 7.57
N GLN A 79 -1.44 -0.86 7.92
CA GLN A 79 -1.43 -1.32 9.30
C GLN A 79 -0.17 -0.89 10.03
N THR A 80 1.01 -1.01 9.43
CA THR A 80 2.27 -0.51 10.02
C THR A 80 2.19 0.99 10.27
N ARG A 81 1.70 1.77 9.30
CA ARG A 81 1.55 3.23 9.44
C ARG A 81 0.53 3.58 10.53
N ARG A 82 -0.62 2.89 10.58
CA ARG A 82 -1.63 3.06 11.64
C ARG A 82 -1.07 2.74 13.02
N ASN A 83 -0.33 1.65 13.17
CA ASN A 83 0.29 1.25 14.44
C ASN A 83 1.31 2.30 14.93
N ALA A 84 2.14 2.84 14.03
CA ALA A 84 3.10 3.89 14.37
C ALA A 84 2.40 5.18 14.84
N ILE A 85 1.31 5.56 14.18
CA ILE A 85 0.49 6.71 14.59
C ILE A 85 -0.20 6.44 15.94
N ALA A 86 -0.73 5.24 16.16
CA ALA A 86 -1.33 4.86 17.44
C ALA A 86 -0.31 4.95 18.59
N ALA A 87 0.94 4.54 18.37
CA ALA A 87 2.01 4.66 19.36
C ALA A 87 2.33 6.10 19.76
N ILE A 88 2.08 7.10 18.88
CA ILE A 88 2.22 8.52 19.22
C ILE A 88 1.10 8.98 20.18
N PHE A 89 -0.12 8.48 19.97
CA PHE A 89 -1.29 8.83 20.80
C PHE A 89 -1.40 8.03 22.09
N SER A 90 -0.82 6.82 22.14
CA SER A 90 -0.75 5.97 23.33
C SER A 90 0.40 6.36 24.27
N GLY A 91 0.76 7.64 24.34
CA GLY A 91 1.80 8.15 25.23
C GLY A 91 1.63 7.63 26.66
N ASP A 92 2.67 6.92 27.14
CA ASP A 92 2.89 6.39 28.48
C ASP A 92 2.15 5.06 28.84
N GLY A 93 2.88 3.93 28.79
CA GLY A 93 2.47 2.73 29.54
C GLY A 93 2.71 1.33 28.93
N ALA A 94 3.85 1.03 28.32
CA ALA A 94 4.33 -0.36 28.26
C ALA A 94 5.85 -0.43 28.20
N LYS A 95 6.47 -0.41 29.38
CA LYS A 95 7.79 -1.01 29.58
C LYS A 95 7.69 -2.50 29.28
N GLU A 96 8.31 -2.98 28.21
CA GLU A 96 8.93 -4.30 28.25
C GLU A 96 10.12 -4.33 27.28
N GLY A 97 11.30 -4.56 27.83
CA GLY A 97 12.58 -4.36 27.16
C GLY A 97 13.66 -3.69 28.00
N SER A 98 13.44 -3.44 29.30
CA SER A 98 14.55 -3.23 30.23
C SER A 98 15.03 -4.59 30.74
N ALA A 99 16.01 -5.16 30.04
CA ALA A 99 17.01 -6.02 30.65
C ALA A 99 18.39 -5.46 30.30
N SER A 100 18.60 -4.20 30.70
CA SER A 100 19.96 -3.67 30.82
C SER A 100 20.57 -4.30 32.07
N HIS A 101 21.51 -5.21 31.86
CA HIS A 101 22.40 -5.71 32.90
C HIS A 101 23.13 -4.52 33.56
N PRO A 102 23.29 -4.52 34.89
CA PRO A 102 24.66 -4.46 35.39
C PRO A 102 24.92 -5.30 36.64
N ARG A 103 25.99 -6.08 36.54
CA ARG A 103 27.04 -6.32 37.55
C ARG A 103 26.63 -6.87 38.91
N ARG A 104 27.24 -8.02 39.23
CA ARG A 104 28.29 -8.21 40.26
C ARG A 104 28.03 -9.53 40.99
N TRP A 105 28.70 -10.58 40.52
CA TRP A 105 28.77 -11.87 41.23
C TRP A 105 29.46 -11.64 42.57
N ASN A 106 28.65 -11.58 43.64
CA ASN A 106 29.13 -11.43 45.00
C ASN A 106 29.52 -12.82 45.51
N SER A 107 30.83 -13.04 45.72
CA SER A 107 31.36 -14.24 46.39
C SER A 107 30.72 -14.44 47.76
N PRO A 108 30.39 -15.68 48.18
CA PRO A 108 29.98 -15.91 49.55
C PRO A 108 31.22 -15.94 50.45
N VAL A 109 31.28 -15.00 51.38
CA VAL A 109 32.12 -15.14 52.58
C VAL A 109 31.36 -16.01 53.57
N ILE A 110 31.85 -17.21 53.85
CA ILE A 110 31.52 -17.91 55.10
C ILE A 110 32.82 -18.04 55.90
N ARG A 111 32.77 -17.33 57.02
CA ARG A 111 33.73 -17.23 58.11
C ARG A 111 33.47 -18.38 59.09
N THR A 112 34.53 -18.72 59.85
CA THR A 112 34.55 -19.54 61.08
C THR A 112 34.89 -21.00 60.79
N GLY A 113 35.90 -21.64 61.36
CA GLY A 113 36.83 -21.37 62.46
C GLY A 113 37.42 -22.73 62.84
N GLU A 114 38.58 -22.75 63.52
CA GLU A 114 39.21 -23.97 64.09
C GLU A 114 39.76 -25.00 63.08
N GLN A 115 40.86 -25.72 63.29
CA GLN A 115 41.88 -25.78 64.33
C GLN A 115 43.02 -26.65 63.77
N ARG A 116 44.20 -26.52 64.40
CA ARG A 116 45.28 -27.52 64.50
C ARG A 116 46.10 -27.79 63.24
N LEU A 117 47.34 -27.33 63.17
CA LEU A 117 48.49 -27.92 63.87
C LEU A 117 48.62 -29.43 63.58
N ARG A 118 49.55 -29.80 62.69
CA ARG A 118 50.75 -30.62 62.97
C ARG A 118 51.35 -31.19 61.68
N LYS A 119 52.69 -31.07 61.61
CA LYS A 119 53.69 -32.04 61.12
C LYS A 119 53.49 -32.59 59.68
N ARG A 120 54.52 -32.67 58.85
CA ARG A 120 55.91 -33.03 59.13
C ARG A 120 56.75 -32.75 57.90
#